data_AF-A0AAE1GPU5-F1
#
_entry.id   AF-A0AAE1GPU5-F1
#
_cell.length_a   1.000
_cell.length_b   1.000
_cell.length_c   1.000
_cell.angle_alpha   90.00
_cell.angle_beta   90.00
_cell.angle_gamma   90.00
#
_symmetry.space_group_name_H-M   'P 1'
#
loop_
_entity.id
_entity.type
_entity.pdbx_description
1 polymer ?
#
loop_
_entity_poly.entity_id
_entity_poly.type
_entity_poly.pdbx_seq_one_letter_code
_entity_poly.pdbx_strand_id
1 'polypeptide(L)'
;MRSLCSKHNLKICPVTFDQPLYQKAAEIVAASRDLDRVVVRLGGFHLLMSYLGSIGKIMTGSGLEDLWKRVYAKGSVVHMLTGHAFSRAVRAHILTLLALINVLIKSDLESQPDKEHLISLYQDTVDTGEGAAEIDKDERLQEFQQLLTHHLDQAATQSRTGKLWVQYIHQVLLMLHFIRTERTGDWKLHLHCVQMIPHFHAAGHLPYAKTARLYLQQMNSIEQVMASEEYKLFTAKGYFTIRRGSEFWSGNFSDQTIEQFLMRMLKTSPWRDDPWMRNNGQHLNQMADTSVNCDNAVQIGQAASSKITGKKFTEITLHRSDKVKTMGDHSSISVRGQHTEMKPTLFFNRITCVLKTSS
;
A
#
# COMPACT_ATOMS: atom_id res chain seq x y z
N MET A 1 -2.45 26.76 -6.42
CA MET A 1 -2.63 26.26 -5.03
C MET A 1 -3.16 27.36 -4.10
N ARG A 2 -2.46 28.49 -3.92
CA ARG A 2 -2.94 29.62 -3.08
C ARG A 2 -4.38 30.07 -3.39
N SER A 3 -4.76 30.22 -4.67
CA SER A 3 -6.15 30.61 -5.04
C SER A 3 -7.21 29.58 -4.63
N LEU A 4 -6.91 28.28 -4.69
CA LEU A 4 -7.79 27.21 -4.20
C LEU A 4 -7.88 27.22 -2.67
N CYS A 5 -6.75 27.38 -1.98
CA CYS A 5 -6.73 27.52 -0.53
C CYS A 5 -7.56 28.72 -0.08
N SER A 6 -7.39 29.89 -0.71
CA SER A 6 -8.21 31.08 -0.42
C SER A 6 -9.69 30.86 -0.72
N LYS A 7 -10.04 30.18 -1.82
CA LYS A 7 -11.43 29.86 -2.19
C LYS A 7 -12.11 28.97 -1.13
N HIS A 8 -11.36 28.09 -0.50
CA HIS A 8 -11.86 27.17 0.53
C HIS A 8 -11.53 27.61 1.96
N ASN A 9 -11.05 28.85 2.14
CA ASN A 9 -10.63 29.42 3.42
C ASN A 9 -9.62 28.54 4.20
N LEU A 10 -8.77 27.82 3.47
CA LEU A 10 -7.65 27.04 4.02
C LEU A 10 -6.46 27.98 4.18
N LYS A 11 -6.03 28.24 5.42
CA LYS A 11 -4.85 29.06 5.69
C LYS A 11 -3.58 28.23 5.48
N ILE A 12 -3.65 26.91 5.69
CA ILE A 12 -2.58 25.96 5.44
C ILE A 12 -3.01 24.85 4.48
N CYS A 13 -2.05 24.41 3.67
CA CYS A 13 -2.23 23.34 2.70
C CYS A 13 -1.36 22.15 3.07
N PRO A 14 -1.91 21.13 3.76
CA PRO A 14 -1.24 19.86 3.93
C PRO A 14 -1.22 19.11 2.58
N VAL A 15 -0.04 18.64 2.18
CA VAL A 15 0.17 17.86 0.94
C VAL A 15 0.95 16.61 1.27
N THR A 16 0.50 15.46 0.76
CA THR A 16 1.13 14.16 1.03
C THR A 16 1.80 13.62 -0.22
N PHE A 17 3.00 13.06 -0.07
CA PHE A 17 3.77 12.49 -1.16
C PHE A 17 4.37 11.12 -0.78
N ASP A 18 4.65 10.29 -1.79
CA ASP A 18 5.52 9.13 -1.61
C ASP A 18 6.94 9.57 -1.19
N GLN A 19 7.80 8.63 -0.78
CA GLN A 19 9.08 8.97 -0.17
C GLN A 19 10.00 9.84 -1.05
N PRO A 20 10.21 9.54 -2.35
CA PRO A 20 11.09 10.35 -3.20
C PRO A 20 10.56 11.77 -3.40
N LEU A 21 9.25 11.93 -3.63
CA LEU A 21 8.65 13.24 -3.83
C LEU A 21 8.53 14.01 -2.52
N TYR A 22 8.27 13.34 -1.39
CA TYR A 22 8.27 13.94 -0.07
C TYR A 22 9.61 14.62 0.22
N GLN A 23 10.73 13.94 -0.05
CA GLN A 23 12.04 14.51 0.19
C GLN A 23 12.24 15.79 -0.64
N LYS A 24 11.88 15.76 -1.93
CA LYS A 24 12.00 16.93 -2.80
C LYS A 24 11.07 18.08 -2.41
N ALA A 25 9.82 17.77 -2.08
CA ALA A 25 8.86 18.76 -1.63
C ALA A 25 9.30 19.40 -0.30
N ALA A 26 9.81 18.61 0.65
CA ALA A 26 10.34 19.13 1.91
C ALA A 26 11.55 20.05 1.70
N GLU A 27 12.47 19.70 0.80
CA GLU A 27 13.61 20.56 0.40
C GLU A 27 13.13 21.89 -0.20
N ILE A 28 12.15 21.84 -1.11
CA ILE A 28 11.58 23.03 -1.77
C ILE A 28 10.86 23.94 -0.78
N VAL A 29 10.03 23.37 0.09
CA VAL A 29 9.28 24.15 1.10
C VAL A 29 10.25 24.80 2.10
N ALA A 30 11.28 24.08 2.54
CA ALA A 30 12.29 24.63 3.44
C ALA A 30 13.10 25.79 2.81
N ALA A 31 13.32 25.75 1.49
CA ALA A 31 14.07 26.78 0.76
C ALA A 31 13.22 27.99 0.33
N SER A 32 11.89 27.91 0.43
CA SER A 32 10.99 28.92 -0.14
C SER A 32 10.24 29.69 0.93
N ARG A 33 10.39 31.02 0.94
CA ARG A 33 9.58 31.93 1.77
C ARG A 33 8.12 31.98 1.34
N ASP A 34 7.84 31.59 0.10
CA ASP A 34 6.50 31.60 -0.49
C ASP A 34 5.67 30.35 -0.16
N LEU A 35 6.27 29.35 0.48
CA LEU A 35 5.59 28.09 0.81
C LEU A 35 5.45 27.88 2.32
N ASP A 36 5.54 28.96 3.10
CA ASP A 36 5.33 28.99 4.55
C ASP A 36 4.00 28.35 5.00
N ARG A 37 2.99 28.40 4.14
CA ARG A 37 1.66 27.82 4.37
C ARG A 37 1.49 26.38 3.86
N VAL A 38 2.56 25.73 3.42
CA VAL A 38 2.51 24.36 2.89
C VAL A 38 3.15 23.40 3.89
N VAL A 39 2.38 22.39 4.30
CA VAL A 39 2.88 21.33 5.17
C VAL A 39 3.03 20.05 4.38
N VAL A 40 4.26 19.62 4.16
CA VAL A 40 4.57 18.41 3.40
C VAL A 40 4.53 17.21 4.33
N ARG A 41 3.80 16.17 3.93
CA ARG A 41 3.64 14.92 4.69
C ARG A 41 4.18 13.73 3.92
N LEU A 42 4.82 12.82 4.65
CA LEU A 42 5.23 11.54 4.13
C LEU A 42 4.00 10.62 4.00
N GLY A 43 3.87 9.96 2.85
CA GLY A 43 2.79 9.03 2.56
C GLY A 43 2.76 7.88 3.54
N GLY A 44 1.71 7.84 4.37
CA GLY A 44 1.55 6.83 5.41
C GLY A 44 1.36 5.43 4.83
N PHE A 45 0.65 5.29 3.72
CA PHE A 45 0.46 3.99 3.08
C PHE A 45 1.78 3.42 2.57
N HIS A 46 2.56 4.23 1.87
CA HIS A 46 3.88 3.82 1.38
C HIS A 46 4.90 3.60 2.52
N LEU A 47 4.80 4.38 3.60
CA LEU A 47 5.58 4.16 4.82
C LEU A 47 5.30 2.78 5.42
N LEU A 48 4.01 2.43 5.58
CA LEU A 48 3.60 1.14 6.13
C LEU A 48 3.97 -0.02 5.21
N MET A 49 3.80 0.12 3.89
CA MET A 49 4.27 -0.88 2.92
C MET A 49 5.78 -1.13 3.04
N SER A 50 6.55 -0.07 3.18
CA SER A 50 8.01 -0.17 3.34
C SER A 50 8.37 -0.80 4.69
N TYR A 51 7.58 -0.54 5.72
CA TYR A 51 7.75 -1.15 7.04
C TYR A 51 7.49 -2.65 6.99
N LEU A 52 6.42 -3.09 6.32
CA LEU A 52 6.15 -4.51 6.04
C LEU A 52 7.34 -5.19 5.33
N GLY A 53 7.89 -4.54 4.31
CA GLY A 53 9.11 -5.02 3.63
C GLY A 53 10.31 -5.13 4.58
N SER A 54 10.43 -4.21 5.54
CA SER A 54 11.49 -4.23 6.55
C SER A 54 11.31 -5.39 7.54
N ILE A 55 10.08 -5.69 7.96
CA ILE A 55 9.77 -6.88 8.77
C ILE A 55 10.16 -8.14 8.00
N GLY A 56 9.77 -8.27 6.73
CA GLY A 56 10.12 -9.42 5.90
C GLY A 56 11.64 -9.59 5.73
N LYS A 57 12.37 -8.48 5.58
CA LYS A 57 13.84 -8.49 5.51
C LYS A 57 14.49 -8.95 6.82
N ILE A 58 14.01 -8.44 7.96
CA ILE A 58 14.51 -8.84 9.29
C ILE A 58 14.22 -10.33 9.56
N MET A 59 13.06 -10.83 9.11
CA MET A 59 12.63 -12.22 9.31
C MET A 59 13.12 -13.18 8.22
N THR A 60 14.02 -12.75 7.35
CA THR A 60 14.56 -13.62 6.30
C THR A 60 15.29 -14.82 6.94
N GLY A 61 14.91 -16.04 6.54
CA GLY A 61 15.48 -17.27 7.09
C GLY A 61 14.91 -17.72 8.44
N SER A 62 13.91 -17.03 9.01
CA SER A 62 13.30 -17.42 10.29
C SER A 62 12.27 -18.55 10.20
N GLY A 63 11.91 -18.95 8.97
CA GLY A 63 10.76 -19.82 8.68
C GLY A 63 9.42 -19.08 8.47
N LEU A 64 9.38 -17.75 8.58
CA LEU A 64 8.16 -16.96 8.31
C LEU A 64 7.66 -17.17 6.87
N GLU A 65 8.57 -17.17 5.90
CA GLU A 65 8.25 -17.42 4.50
C GLU A 65 7.62 -18.81 4.30
N ASP A 66 8.19 -19.84 4.93
CA ASP A 66 7.72 -21.22 4.81
C ASP A 66 6.37 -21.41 5.50
N LEU A 67 6.15 -20.74 6.63
CA LEU A 67 4.86 -20.68 7.30
C LEU A 67 3.81 -20.08 6.35
N TRP A 68 4.11 -18.96 5.70
CA TRP A 68 3.16 -18.32 4.79
C TRP A 68 2.89 -19.15 3.54
N LYS A 69 3.88 -19.89 3.03
CA LYS A 69 3.72 -20.83 1.92
C LYS A 69 2.76 -22.00 2.22
N ARG A 70 2.40 -22.24 3.49
CA ARG A 70 1.35 -23.22 3.86
C ARG A 70 -0.06 -22.74 3.56
N VAL A 71 -0.28 -21.43 3.52
CA VAL A 71 -1.61 -20.81 3.35
C VAL A 71 -1.73 -20.09 2.01
N TYR A 72 -0.63 -19.52 1.52
CA TYR A 72 -0.60 -18.69 0.32
C TYR A 72 0.27 -19.32 -0.78
N ALA A 73 -0.09 -19.05 -2.04
CA ALA A 73 0.70 -19.48 -3.19
C ALA A 73 2.12 -18.89 -3.15
N LYS A 74 3.13 -19.70 -3.49
CA LYS A 74 4.56 -19.34 -3.39
C LYS A 74 4.90 -18.00 -4.05
N GLY A 75 4.41 -17.77 -5.27
CA GLY A 75 4.64 -16.50 -5.98
C GLY A 75 4.06 -15.28 -5.26
N SER A 76 2.95 -15.44 -4.54
CA SER A 76 2.34 -14.36 -3.76
C SER A 76 3.15 -14.02 -2.51
N VAL A 77 3.73 -15.03 -1.84
CA VAL A 77 4.49 -14.84 -0.59
C VAL A 77 5.68 -13.91 -0.78
N VAL A 78 6.39 -14.00 -1.91
CA VAL A 78 7.51 -13.10 -2.24
C VAL A 78 7.06 -11.64 -2.21
N HIS A 79 5.94 -11.32 -2.87
CA HIS A 79 5.41 -9.95 -2.89
C HIS A 79 4.80 -9.52 -1.54
N MET A 80 4.38 -10.48 -0.71
CA MET A 80 3.87 -10.18 0.64
C MET A 80 5.03 -9.81 1.58
N LEU A 81 6.15 -10.54 1.53
CA LEU A 81 7.32 -10.28 2.35
C LEU A 81 8.01 -8.95 2.01
N THR A 82 7.86 -8.45 0.78
CA THR A 82 8.32 -7.11 0.40
C THR A 82 7.29 -6.01 0.66
N GLY A 83 6.11 -6.34 1.21
CA GLY A 83 5.02 -5.39 1.44
C GLY A 83 4.25 -4.94 0.19
N HIS A 84 4.63 -5.38 -1.01
CA HIS A 84 3.99 -4.99 -2.28
C HIS A 84 2.60 -5.59 -2.47
N ALA A 85 2.33 -6.77 -1.87
CA ALA A 85 1.00 -7.35 -1.79
C ALA A 85 0.30 -6.94 -0.48
N PHE A 86 0.15 -5.64 -0.24
CA PHE A 86 -0.22 -5.03 1.04
C PHE A 86 -1.34 -5.76 1.80
N SER A 87 -2.55 -5.87 1.24
CA SER A 87 -3.69 -6.47 1.95
C SER A 87 -3.44 -7.94 2.34
N ARG A 88 -2.74 -8.69 1.49
CA ARG A 88 -2.36 -10.08 1.79
C ARG A 88 -1.27 -10.13 2.86
N ALA A 89 -0.28 -9.24 2.79
CA ALA A 89 0.79 -9.15 3.78
C ALA A 89 0.23 -8.81 5.18
N VAL A 90 -0.61 -7.79 5.29
CA VAL A 90 -1.29 -7.42 6.55
C VAL A 90 -2.07 -8.60 7.12
N ARG A 91 -2.88 -9.27 6.29
CA ARG A 91 -3.64 -10.46 6.71
C ARG A 91 -2.71 -11.58 7.21
N ALA A 92 -1.62 -11.87 6.49
CA ALA A 92 -0.69 -12.92 6.87
C ALA A 92 0.05 -12.60 8.19
N HIS A 93 0.44 -11.35 8.40
CA HIS A 93 1.02 -10.91 9.68
C HIS A 93 0.03 -11.06 10.84
N ILE A 94 -1.23 -10.66 10.66
CA ILE A 94 -2.29 -10.83 11.68
C ILE A 94 -2.50 -12.32 12.02
N LEU A 95 -2.64 -13.17 11.01
CA LEU A 95 -2.81 -14.61 11.22
C LEU A 95 -1.60 -15.23 11.94
N THR A 96 -0.39 -14.77 11.60
CA THR A 96 0.84 -15.23 12.26
C THR A 96 0.86 -14.76 13.72
N LEU A 97 0.51 -13.50 14.00
CA LEU A 97 0.41 -12.96 15.35
C LEU A 97 -0.58 -13.78 16.20
N LEU A 98 -1.78 -14.01 15.69
CA LEU A 98 -2.81 -14.79 16.40
C LEU A 98 -2.35 -16.23 16.65
N ALA A 99 -1.71 -16.87 15.66
CA ALA A 99 -1.16 -18.20 15.83
C ALA A 99 -0.07 -18.23 16.92
N LEU A 100 0.84 -17.25 16.95
CA LEU A 100 1.89 -17.16 17.95
C LEU A 100 1.32 -16.93 19.36
N ILE A 101 0.38 -15.99 19.50
CA ILE A 101 -0.28 -15.73 20.78
C ILE A 101 -0.96 -17.01 21.29
N ASN A 102 -1.76 -17.68 20.45
CA ASN A 102 -2.42 -18.93 20.80
C ASN A 102 -1.45 -20.04 21.22
N VAL A 103 -0.26 -20.10 20.63
CA VAL A 103 0.78 -21.06 21.02
C VAL A 103 1.38 -20.70 22.37
N LEU A 104 1.63 -19.41 22.64
CA LEU A 104 2.24 -18.92 23.88
C LEU A 104 1.33 -19.13 25.09
N ILE A 105 0.04 -18.81 24.96
CA ILE A 105 -0.92 -18.88 26.08
C ILE A 105 -1.66 -20.23 26.16
N LYS A 106 -1.25 -21.23 25.37
CA LYS A 106 -1.99 -22.49 25.22
C LYS A 106 -2.23 -23.23 26.54
N SER A 107 -1.27 -23.17 27.45
CA SER A 107 -1.34 -23.79 28.78
C SER A 107 -2.31 -23.09 29.73
N ASP A 108 -2.60 -21.81 29.50
CA ASP A 108 -3.39 -20.95 30.39
C ASP A 108 -4.79 -20.68 29.84
N LEU A 109 -5.15 -21.38 28.76
CA LEU A 109 -6.39 -21.20 27.99
C LEU A 109 -7.64 -21.77 28.69
N GLU A 110 -7.52 -22.17 29.95
CA GLU A 110 -8.65 -22.57 30.81
C GLU A 110 -9.43 -21.35 31.37
N SER A 111 -8.90 -20.14 31.22
CA SER A 111 -9.51 -18.87 31.64
C SER A 111 -9.74 -17.91 30.46
N GLN A 112 -10.42 -18.36 29.40
CA GLN A 112 -10.75 -17.47 28.29
C GLN A 112 -11.58 -16.26 28.78
N PRO A 113 -11.23 -15.03 28.38
CA PRO A 113 -12.15 -13.91 28.52
C PRO A 113 -13.44 -14.26 27.79
N ASP A 114 -14.57 -14.05 28.47
CA ASP A 114 -15.93 -14.21 27.93
C ASP A 114 -15.99 -13.57 26.53
N LYS A 115 -16.09 -14.43 25.51
CA LYS A 115 -15.99 -14.03 24.11
C LYS A 115 -17.12 -13.06 23.76
N GLU A 116 -18.28 -13.27 24.36
CA GLU A 116 -19.47 -12.44 24.23
C GLU A 116 -19.19 -11.02 24.76
N HIS A 117 -18.49 -10.90 25.89
CA HIS A 117 -18.06 -9.58 26.40
C HIS A 117 -17.09 -8.86 25.46
N LEU A 118 -16.08 -9.57 24.94
CA LEU A 118 -15.12 -8.96 24.00
C LEU A 118 -15.80 -8.51 22.70
N ILE A 119 -16.81 -9.26 22.24
CA ILE A 119 -17.63 -8.87 21.08
C ILE A 119 -18.44 -7.61 21.39
N SER A 120 -19.06 -7.53 22.57
CA SER A 120 -19.81 -6.35 23.01
C SER A 120 -18.91 -5.11 23.04
N LEU A 121 -17.76 -5.21 23.71
CA LEU A 121 -16.80 -4.10 23.83
C LEU A 121 -16.28 -3.64 22.46
N TYR A 122 -16.06 -4.58 21.54
CA TYR A 122 -15.70 -4.29 20.15
C TYR A 122 -16.82 -3.54 19.41
N GLN A 123 -18.07 -4.01 19.52
CA GLN A 123 -19.22 -3.39 18.88
C GLN A 123 -19.42 -1.94 19.36
N ASP A 124 -19.40 -1.72 20.68
CA ASP A 124 -19.53 -0.39 21.28
C ASP A 124 -18.42 0.55 20.76
N THR A 125 -17.19 0.07 20.67
CA THR A 125 -16.05 0.86 20.17
C THR A 125 -16.17 1.19 18.69
N VAL A 126 -16.70 0.27 17.86
CA VAL A 126 -16.85 0.49 16.42
C VAL A 126 -18.00 1.45 16.12
N ASP A 127 -19.11 1.33 16.85
CA ASP A 127 -20.34 2.05 16.56
C ASP A 127 -20.33 3.49 17.10
N THR A 128 -19.87 3.70 18.34
CA THR A 128 -19.90 5.03 18.99
C THR A 128 -18.53 5.67 19.13
N GLY A 129 -17.44 4.88 19.12
CA GLY A 129 -16.09 5.35 19.44
C GLY A 129 -15.88 5.70 20.92
N GLU A 130 -16.94 5.68 21.74
CA GLU A 130 -16.93 6.03 23.16
C GLU A 130 -16.26 4.94 24.01
N GLY A 131 -16.37 3.67 23.60
CA GLY A 131 -15.72 2.53 24.26
C GLY A 131 -14.19 2.50 24.16
N ALA A 132 -13.58 3.30 23.26
CA ALA A 132 -12.13 3.24 23.03
C ALA A 132 -11.29 3.63 24.27
N ALA A 133 -11.79 4.53 25.12
CA ALA A 133 -11.14 4.91 26.38
C ALA A 133 -11.48 3.98 27.55
N GLU A 134 -12.52 3.16 27.40
CA GLU A 134 -12.95 2.16 28.38
C GLU A 134 -12.26 0.82 28.18
N ILE A 135 -11.84 0.49 26.95
CA ILE A 135 -11.01 -0.68 26.63
C ILE A 135 -9.78 -0.76 27.54
N ASP A 136 -9.06 0.36 27.69
CA ASP A 136 -7.83 0.40 28.50
C ASP A 136 -8.10 0.23 30.01
N LYS A 137 -9.37 0.35 30.44
CA LYS A 137 -9.81 0.20 31.84
C LYS A 137 -10.47 -1.14 32.12
N ASP A 138 -10.74 -1.95 31.09
CA ASP A 138 -11.37 -3.25 31.26
C ASP A 138 -10.43 -4.22 32.00
N GLU A 139 -10.86 -4.67 33.18
CA GLU A 139 -10.03 -5.50 34.06
C GLU A 139 -9.61 -6.81 33.39
N ARG A 140 -10.49 -7.45 32.61
CA ARG A 140 -10.18 -8.70 31.90
C ARG A 140 -9.15 -8.50 30.80
N LEU A 141 -9.24 -7.39 30.07
CA LEU A 141 -8.21 -7.04 29.07
C LEU A 141 -6.87 -6.73 29.74
N GLN A 142 -6.87 -6.06 30.88
CA GLN A 142 -5.64 -5.80 31.65
C GLN A 142 -5.00 -7.10 32.16
N GLU A 143 -5.79 -8.01 32.71
CA GLU A 143 -5.34 -9.35 33.13
C GLU A 143 -4.76 -10.13 31.94
N PHE A 144 -5.46 -10.15 30.80
CA PHE A 144 -4.97 -10.80 29.59
C PHE A 144 -3.67 -10.17 29.08
N GLN A 145 -3.56 -8.84 29.12
CA GLN A 145 -2.35 -8.13 28.73
C GLN A 145 -1.16 -8.47 29.65
N GLN A 146 -1.40 -8.61 30.95
CA GLN A 146 -0.37 -9.02 31.91
C GLN A 146 0.08 -10.47 31.65
N LEU A 147 -0.86 -11.38 31.46
CA LEU A 147 -0.58 -12.78 31.12
C LEU A 147 0.23 -12.89 29.82
N LEU A 148 -0.20 -12.19 28.76
CA LEU A 148 0.52 -12.19 27.49
C LEU A 148 1.92 -11.61 27.64
N THR A 149 2.08 -10.52 28.41
CA THR A 149 3.39 -9.90 28.66
C THR A 149 4.33 -10.87 29.36
N HIS A 150 3.83 -11.59 30.38
CA HIS A 150 4.60 -12.61 31.08
C HIS A 150 5.14 -13.70 30.13
N HIS A 151 4.27 -14.23 29.26
CA HIS A 151 4.66 -15.25 28.28
C HIS A 151 5.66 -14.74 27.23
N LEU A 152 5.49 -13.50 26.77
CA LEU A 152 6.43 -12.88 25.84
C LEU A 152 7.82 -12.72 26.50
N ASP A 153 7.89 -12.29 27.75
CA ASP A 153 9.15 -12.13 28.48
C ASP A 153 9.84 -13.48 28.73
N GLN A 154 9.09 -14.52 29.11
CA GLN A 154 9.63 -15.88 29.23
C GLN A 154 10.18 -16.38 27.89
N ALA A 155 9.44 -16.23 26.79
CA ALA A 155 9.89 -16.66 25.47
C ALA A 155 11.15 -15.90 25.01
N ALA A 156 11.23 -14.60 25.31
CA ALA A 156 12.38 -13.76 24.95
C ALA A 156 13.64 -14.09 25.75
N THR A 157 13.50 -14.54 27.00
CA THR A 157 14.63 -14.88 27.87
C THR A 157 15.11 -16.32 27.68
N GLN A 158 14.23 -17.25 27.31
CA GLN A 158 14.58 -18.66 27.09
C GLN A 158 15.52 -18.89 25.91
N SER A 159 15.38 -18.15 24.80
CA SER A 159 16.20 -18.39 23.62
C SER A 159 16.30 -17.19 22.69
N ARG A 160 17.35 -17.17 21.87
CA ARG A 160 17.52 -16.18 20.79
C ARG A 160 16.39 -16.24 19.76
N THR A 161 15.89 -17.45 19.47
CA THR A 161 14.77 -17.66 18.54
C THR A 161 13.47 -17.12 19.12
N GLY A 162 13.19 -17.40 20.40
CA GLY A 162 12.04 -16.82 21.11
C GLY A 162 12.11 -15.29 21.12
N LYS A 163 13.27 -14.72 21.43
CA LYS A 163 13.50 -13.26 21.36
C LYS A 163 13.23 -12.66 19.98
N LEU A 164 13.64 -13.34 18.90
CA LEU A 164 13.36 -12.92 17.52
C LEU A 164 11.85 -12.88 17.23
N TRP A 165 11.11 -13.91 17.64
CA TRP A 165 9.66 -13.98 17.41
C TRP A 165 8.87 -13.01 18.30
N VAL A 166 9.32 -12.73 19.52
CA VAL A 166 8.77 -11.66 20.37
C VAL A 166 9.01 -10.29 19.72
N GLN A 167 10.20 -10.04 19.18
CA GLN A 167 10.48 -8.83 18.40
C GLN A 167 9.58 -8.73 17.16
N TYR A 168 9.28 -9.84 16.49
CA TYR A 168 8.33 -9.87 15.38
C TYR A 168 6.90 -9.52 15.83
N ILE A 169 6.44 -10.05 16.98
CA ILE A 169 5.14 -9.70 17.56
C ILE A 169 5.05 -8.20 17.80
N HIS A 170 6.04 -7.58 18.43
CA HIS A 170 6.07 -6.13 18.63
C HIS A 170 6.07 -5.35 17.31
N GLN A 171 6.78 -5.84 16.29
CA GLN A 171 6.76 -5.22 14.97
C GLN A 171 5.37 -5.25 14.32
N VAL A 172 4.65 -6.37 14.43
CA VAL A 172 3.28 -6.51 13.91
C VAL A 172 2.29 -5.67 14.72
N LEU A 173 2.44 -5.58 16.04
CA LEU A 173 1.62 -4.70 16.87
C LEU A 173 1.82 -3.23 16.50
N LEU A 174 3.06 -2.80 16.23
CA LEU A 174 3.34 -1.46 15.72
C LEU A 174 2.68 -1.19 14.36
N MET A 175 2.68 -2.18 13.46
CA MET A 175 1.93 -2.11 12.19
C MET A 175 0.43 -1.89 12.46
N LEU A 176 -0.17 -2.65 13.39
CA LEU A 176 -1.59 -2.53 13.73
C LEU A 176 -1.92 -1.19 14.38
N HIS A 177 -1.08 -0.68 15.27
CA HIS A 177 -1.23 0.66 15.84
C HIS A 177 -1.18 1.74 14.76
N PHE A 178 -0.28 1.65 13.79
CA PHE A 178 -0.22 2.62 12.70
C PHE A 178 -1.41 2.53 11.74
N ILE A 179 -1.98 1.34 11.54
CA ILE A 179 -3.26 1.23 10.83
C ILE A 179 -4.35 1.93 11.66
N ARG A 180 -4.44 1.65 12.97
CA ARG A 180 -5.41 2.27 13.88
C ARG A 180 -5.37 3.79 13.80
N THR A 181 -4.18 4.40 13.82
CA THR A 181 -4.04 5.88 13.81
C THR A 181 -4.73 6.51 12.61
N GLU A 182 -4.64 5.87 11.46
CA GLU A 182 -5.19 6.39 10.21
C GLU A 182 -6.69 6.05 10.07
N ARG A 183 -7.14 4.94 10.66
CA ARG A 183 -8.56 4.60 10.75
C ARG A 183 -9.31 5.53 11.71
N THR A 184 -8.72 5.90 12.84
CA THR A 184 -9.35 6.70 13.90
C THR A 184 -8.99 8.18 13.85
N GLY A 185 -7.98 8.58 13.08
CA GLY A 185 -7.50 9.96 13.07
C GLY A 185 -6.77 10.35 14.36
N ASP A 186 -6.08 9.40 15.02
CA ASP A 186 -5.25 9.68 16.20
C ASP A 186 -3.86 10.17 15.79
N TRP A 187 -3.67 11.49 15.85
CA TRP A 187 -2.41 12.13 15.45
C TRP A 187 -1.25 11.84 16.41
N LYS A 188 -1.51 11.75 17.71
CA LYS A 188 -0.45 11.52 18.69
C LYS A 188 0.10 10.10 18.53
N LEU A 189 -0.80 9.13 18.41
CA LEU A 189 -0.40 7.75 18.14
C LEU A 189 0.23 7.62 16.75
N HIS A 190 -0.16 8.42 15.74
CA HIS A 190 0.49 8.45 14.43
C HIS A 190 1.98 8.76 14.57
N LEU A 191 2.31 9.84 15.27
CA LEU A 191 3.70 10.25 15.50
C LEU A 191 4.47 9.24 16.36
N HIS A 192 3.83 8.66 17.37
CA HIS A 192 4.41 7.56 18.14
C HIS A 192 4.76 6.37 17.24
N CYS A 193 3.87 5.98 16.34
CA CYS A 193 4.07 4.85 15.45
C CYS A 193 5.15 5.08 14.38
N VAL A 194 5.47 6.33 14.02
CA VAL A 194 6.61 6.65 13.14
C VAL A 194 7.95 6.22 13.76
N GLN A 195 7.98 5.79 15.03
CA GLN A 195 9.08 5.00 15.62
C GLN A 195 9.37 3.67 14.91
N MET A 196 8.78 3.37 13.75
CA MET A 196 9.27 2.36 12.79
C MET A 196 10.73 2.60 12.34
N ILE A 197 11.30 3.79 12.55
CA ILE A 197 12.66 4.19 12.16
C ILE A 197 13.76 3.16 12.48
N PRO A 198 13.88 2.58 13.70
CA PRO A 198 14.92 1.60 14.01
C PRO A 198 14.81 0.34 13.14
N HIS A 199 13.59 -0.07 12.79
CA HIS A 199 13.38 -1.23 11.92
C HIS A 199 13.79 -0.95 10.48
N PHE A 200 13.57 0.28 9.98
CA PHE A 200 14.11 0.69 8.68
C PHE A 200 15.64 0.65 8.68
N HIS A 201 16.30 1.15 9.74
CA HIS A 201 17.75 1.04 9.86
C HIS A 201 18.21 -0.43 9.90
N ALA A 202 17.59 -1.26 10.74
CA ALA A 202 17.94 -2.67 10.89
C ALA A 202 17.77 -3.47 9.59
N ALA A 203 16.77 -3.13 8.77
CA ALA A 203 16.56 -3.75 7.47
C ALA A 203 17.45 -3.19 6.34
N GLY A 204 18.27 -2.16 6.61
CA GLY A 204 19.05 -1.45 5.59
C GLY A 204 18.21 -0.53 4.69
N HIS A 205 16.97 -0.24 5.07
CA HIS A 205 16.08 0.65 4.32
C HIS A 205 16.34 2.14 4.66
N LEU A 206 17.59 2.56 4.48
CA LEU A 206 18.10 3.87 4.88
C LEU A 206 17.34 5.07 4.28
N PRO A 207 16.85 5.04 3.03
CA PRO A 207 16.06 6.16 2.48
C PRO A 207 14.81 6.45 3.31
N TYR A 208 14.06 5.41 3.71
CA TYR A 208 12.88 5.56 4.56
C TYR A 208 13.26 5.88 6.00
N ALA A 209 14.35 5.33 6.54
CA ALA A 209 14.83 5.70 7.87
C ALA A 209 15.11 7.21 7.96
N LYS A 210 15.81 7.77 6.96
CA LYS A 210 16.11 9.20 6.87
C LYS A 210 14.83 10.03 6.75
N THR A 211 13.96 9.73 5.80
CA THR A 211 12.76 10.55 5.56
C THR A 211 11.74 10.44 6.68
N ALA A 212 11.57 9.26 7.29
CA ALA A 212 10.69 9.09 8.45
C ALA A 212 11.19 9.90 9.66
N ARG A 213 12.52 9.95 9.87
CA ARG A 213 13.12 10.80 10.93
C ARG A 213 12.87 12.28 10.69
N LEU A 214 13.10 12.76 9.47
CA LEU A 214 12.83 14.15 9.09
C LEU A 214 11.34 14.50 9.22
N TYR A 215 10.47 13.61 8.75
CA TYR A 215 9.02 13.74 8.88
C TYR A 215 8.62 13.85 10.35
N LEU A 216 9.09 12.94 11.22
CA LEU A 216 8.78 12.98 12.64
C LEU A 216 9.21 14.29 13.28
N GLN A 217 10.42 14.79 12.96
CA GLN A 217 10.89 16.06 13.48
C GLN A 217 10.01 17.24 13.04
N GLN A 218 9.69 17.31 11.74
CA GLN A 218 8.82 18.36 11.19
C GLN A 218 7.43 18.32 11.80
N MET A 219 6.84 17.13 11.93
CA MET A 219 5.49 16.97 12.43
C MET A 219 5.36 17.23 13.93
N ASN A 220 6.42 17.01 14.72
CA ASN A 220 6.43 17.42 16.12
C ASN A 220 6.43 18.95 16.30
N SER A 221 6.90 19.70 15.30
CA SER A 221 6.90 21.17 15.30
C SER A 221 5.74 21.78 14.51
N ILE A 222 4.76 20.97 14.08
CA ILE A 222 3.67 21.42 13.20
C ILE A 222 2.78 22.49 13.84
N GLU A 223 2.66 22.51 15.17
CA GLU A 223 1.92 23.54 15.92
C GLU A 223 2.52 24.94 15.75
N GLN A 224 3.83 25.03 15.49
CA GLN A 224 4.51 26.32 15.25
C GLN A 224 4.22 26.87 13.85
N VAL A 225 3.81 26.00 12.93
CA VAL A 225 3.51 26.33 11.53
C VAL A 225 2.02 26.53 11.36
N MET A 226 1.18 25.78 12.09
CA MET A 226 -0.27 25.81 12.00
C MET A 226 -0.93 26.85 12.89
N ALA A 227 -1.92 27.57 12.36
CA ALA A 227 -2.81 28.37 13.19
C ALA A 227 -3.53 27.46 14.20
N SER A 228 -3.71 27.92 15.44
CA SER A 228 -4.22 27.09 16.55
C SER A 228 -5.51 26.33 16.21
N GLU A 229 -6.43 26.96 15.48
CA GLU A 229 -7.69 26.30 15.08
C GLU A 229 -7.49 25.20 14.04
N GLU A 230 -6.66 25.44 13.01
CA GLU A 230 -6.34 24.42 12.01
C GLU A 230 -5.56 23.26 12.62
N TYR A 231 -4.66 23.56 13.56
CA TYR A 231 -3.92 22.53 14.30
C TYR A 231 -4.88 21.64 15.11
N LYS A 232 -5.88 22.21 15.79
CA LYS A 232 -6.90 21.44 16.51
C LYS A 232 -7.73 20.57 15.57
N LEU A 233 -8.17 21.10 14.43
CA LEU A 233 -8.89 20.31 13.43
C LEU A 233 -8.03 19.18 12.87
N PHE A 234 -6.79 19.48 12.50
CA PHE A 234 -5.84 18.54 11.95
C PHE A 234 -5.52 17.40 12.93
N THR A 235 -5.29 17.72 14.19
CA THR A 235 -4.84 16.76 15.21
C THR A 235 -5.99 16.17 16.02
N ALA A 236 -6.73 16.99 16.78
CA ALA A 236 -7.76 16.55 17.71
C ALA A 236 -9.06 16.10 17.03
N LYS A 237 -9.34 16.58 15.81
CA LYS A 237 -10.49 16.11 15.01
C LYS A 237 -10.09 15.12 13.90
N GLY A 238 -8.81 14.76 13.79
CA GLY A 238 -8.33 13.73 12.88
C GLY A 238 -8.40 14.09 11.39
N TYR A 239 -8.42 15.38 11.04
CA TYR A 239 -8.52 15.84 9.64
C TYR A 239 -7.24 15.57 8.82
N PHE A 240 -6.21 15.01 9.44
CA PHE A 240 -5.05 14.49 8.70
C PHE A 240 -5.36 13.21 7.91
N THR A 241 -6.47 12.53 8.20
CA THR A 241 -6.93 11.31 7.51
C THR A 241 -8.03 11.64 6.51
N ILE A 242 -8.21 10.78 5.50
CA ILE A 242 -9.32 10.94 4.54
C ILE A 242 -10.46 10.00 4.90
N ARG A 243 -11.66 10.55 5.10
CA ARG A 243 -12.87 9.79 5.45
C ARG A 243 -13.89 9.88 4.33
N ARG A 244 -14.60 8.77 4.08
CA ARG A 244 -15.72 8.72 3.11
C ARG A 244 -17.10 8.70 3.78
N GLY A 245 -17.14 8.28 5.05
CA GLY A 245 -18.33 8.27 5.88
C GLY A 245 -18.01 8.84 7.26
N SER A 246 -19.04 8.98 8.08
CA SER A 246 -18.95 9.56 9.42
C SER A 246 -18.52 8.56 10.50
N GLU A 247 -18.30 7.29 10.14
CA GLU A 247 -17.98 6.24 11.10
C GLU A 247 -16.61 6.46 11.74
N PHE A 248 -16.48 6.15 13.02
CA PHE A 248 -15.27 6.40 13.81
C PHE A 248 -14.02 5.77 13.18
N TRP A 249 -14.15 4.52 12.71
CA TRP A 249 -13.06 3.74 12.12
C TRP A 249 -12.94 3.93 10.59
N SER A 250 -13.51 4.96 9.96
CA SER A 250 -13.57 5.05 8.49
C SER A 250 -12.35 5.68 7.80
N GLY A 251 -11.41 6.26 8.56
CA GLY A 251 -10.28 7.03 8.04
C GLY A 251 -9.34 6.21 7.16
N ASN A 252 -8.73 6.84 6.16
CA ASN A 252 -7.86 6.19 5.21
C ASN A 252 -6.62 7.04 4.96
N PHE A 253 -5.52 6.38 4.60
CA PHE A 253 -4.28 7.03 4.24
C PHE A 253 -4.53 7.99 3.07
N SER A 254 -4.00 9.21 3.20
CA SER A 254 -4.18 10.25 2.18
C SER A 254 -3.54 9.89 0.84
N ASP A 255 -2.32 9.35 0.84
CA ASP A 255 -1.62 8.87 -0.36
C ASP A 255 -2.28 7.64 -0.98
N GLN A 256 -2.78 6.70 -0.17
CA GLN A 256 -3.58 5.58 -0.69
C GLN A 256 -4.86 6.08 -1.39
N THR A 257 -5.53 7.08 -0.81
CA THR A 257 -6.74 7.64 -1.41
C THR A 257 -6.43 8.37 -2.72
N ILE A 258 -5.33 9.11 -2.77
CA ILE A 258 -4.85 9.73 -4.00
C ILE A 258 -4.57 8.66 -5.06
N GLU A 259 -3.79 7.63 -4.75
CA GLU A 259 -3.37 6.62 -5.71
C GLU A 259 -4.52 5.70 -6.17
N GLN A 260 -5.29 5.16 -5.23
CA GLN A 260 -6.26 4.10 -5.52
C GLN A 260 -7.63 4.64 -5.94
N PHE A 261 -7.96 5.88 -5.56
CA PHE A 261 -9.25 6.47 -5.85
C PHE A 261 -9.14 7.65 -6.82
N LEU A 262 -8.43 8.72 -6.45
CA LEU A 262 -8.39 9.92 -7.29
C LEU A 262 -7.64 9.68 -8.60
N MET A 263 -6.49 9.04 -8.55
CA MET A 263 -5.72 8.72 -9.75
C MET A 263 -6.44 7.68 -10.61
N ARG A 264 -7.17 6.73 -10.00
CA ARG A 264 -8.04 5.82 -10.75
C ARG A 264 -9.15 6.61 -11.47
N MET A 265 -9.86 7.50 -10.76
CA MET A 265 -10.88 8.37 -11.36
C MET A 265 -10.33 9.25 -12.47
N LEU A 266 -9.14 9.83 -12.29
CA LEU A 266 -8.46 10.67 -13.29
C LEU A 266 -7.90 9.87 -14.47
N LYS A 267 -7.65 8.57 -14.28
CA LYS A 267 -7.29 7.62 -15.35
C LYS A 267 -8.54 7.09 -16.08
N THR A 268 -9.70 7.08 -15.44
CA THR A 268 -10.97 6.63 -16.02
C THR A 268 -11.89 7.78 -16.47
N SER A 269 -11.51 9.04 -16.24
CA SER A 269 -12.26 10.22 -16.68
C SER A 269 -12.01 10.49 -18.17
N PRO A 270 -13.03 10.85 -18.98
CA PRO A 270 -12.92 11.03 -20.44
C PRO A 270 -12.04 12.20 -20.89
N TRP A 271 -11.47 13.00 -19.99
CA TRP A 271 -10.81 14.28 -20.31
C TRP A 271 -9.30 14.19 -20.62
N ARG A 272 -8.78 13.05 -21.10
CA ARG A 272 -7.35 12.92 -21.45
C ARG A 272 -7.13 12.54 -22.91
N ASP A 273 -7.26 13.53 -23.78
CA ASP A 273 -6.61 13.55 -25.10
C ASP A 273 -5.23 14.22 -24.98
N ASP A 274 -4.28 13.58 -24.28
CA ASP A 274 -2.85 13.94 -24.32
C ASP A 274 -1.97 12.66 -24.47
N PRO A 275 -1.18 12.50 -25.56
CA PRO A 275 -0.64 11.20 -25.98
C PRO A 275 0.55 10.62 -25.21
N TRP A 276 1.13 11.30 -24.21
CA TRP A 276 2.44 10.88 -23.65
C TRP A 276 2.42 9.95 -22.43
N MET A 277 1.24 9.60 -21.89
CA MET A 277 1.15 8.91 -20.59
C MET A 277 0.25 7.66 -20.61
N ARG A 278 0.48 6.73 -21.54
CA ARG A 278 -0.15 5.39 -21.55
C ARG A 278 0.90 4.29 -21.50
N ASN A 279 1.25 3.82 -20.30
CA ASN A 279 1.67 2.42 -20.16
C ASN A 279 1.29 1.80 -18.81
N ASN A 280 0.59 0.67 -18.91
CA ASN A 280 0.38 -0.43 -17.96
C ASN A 280 -1.00 -0.59 -17.29
N GLY A 281 -1.74 -1.59 -17.81
CA GLY A 281 -2.74 -2.40 -17.11
C GLY A 281 -3.97 -2.74 -17.96
N GLN A 282 -4.16 -4.03 -18.33
CA GLN A 282 -5.45 -4.79 -18.38
C GLN A 282 -5.35 -6.18 -19.09
N HIS A 283 -6.26 -7.12 -18.79
CA HIS A 283 -6.53 -8.46 -19.41
C HIS A 283 -7.96 -8.45 -20.04
N LEU A 284 -8.27 -9.07 -21.22
CA LEU A 284 -8.97 -10.39 -21.44
C LEU A 284 -9.18 -10.79 -22.96
N ASN A 285 -9.31 -12.11 -23.27
CA ASN A 285 -9.74 -13.04 -24.40
C ASN A 285 -9.73 -12.83 -25.97
N GLN A 286 -9.07 -13.73 -26.80
CA GLN A 286 -9.40 -14.34 -28.20
C GLN A 286 -8.21 -14.53 -29.28
N MET A 287 -8.40 -15.05 -30.55
CA MET A 287 -7.40 -15.46 -31.65
C MET A 287 -7.49 -14.76 -33.08
N ALA A 288 -6.40 -14.64 -33.91
CA ALA A 288 -6.25 -13.74 -35.11
C ALA A 288 -6.30 -14.31 -36.57
N ASP A 289 -6.43 -13.39 -37.56
CA ASP A 289 -6.69 -13.55 -39.02
C ASP A 289 -5.47 -13.26 -39.97
N THR A 290 -5.57 -13.65 -41.25
CA THR A 290 -4.63 -13.56 -42.41
C THR A 290 -4.09 -12.17 -42.80
N SER A 291 -4.63 -11.09 -42.23
CA SER A 291 -4.21 -9.70 -42.49
C SER A 291 -2.98 -9.24 -41.66
N VAL A 292 -2.48 -10.11 -40.79
CA VAL A 292 -1.35 -9.88 -39.87
C VAL A 292 -0.05 -10.39 -40.47
N ASN A 293 1.03 -9.60 -40.42
CA ASN A 293 2.33 -9.95 -41.03
C ASN A 293 3.53 -9.87 -40.08
N CYS A 294 3.29 -9.96 -38.76
CA CYS A 294 4.33 -9.87 -37.73
C CYS A 294 5.31 -11.05 -37.74
N ASP A 295 5.03 -12.12 -38.48
CA ASP A 295 5.94 -13.21 -38.79
C ASP A 295 7.12 -12.76 -39.67
N ASN A 296 6.96 -11.71 -40.49
CA ASN A 296 7.99 -11.15 -41.36
C ASN A 296 8.71 -9.92 -40.74
N ALA A 297 8.67 -9.78 -39.42
CA ALA A 297 9.07 -8.57 -38.70
C ALA A 297 10.50 -8.10 -38.96
N VAL A 298 11.42 -9.05 -39.11
CA VAL A 298 12.85 -8.76 -39.29
C VAL A 298 13.10 -8.08 -40.64
N GLN A 299 12.46 -8.56 -41.72
CA GLN A 299 12.63 -8.00 -43.07
C GLN A 299 11.99 -6.61 -43.19
N ILE A 300 10.83 -6.40 -42.57
CA ILE A 300 10.15 -5.09 -42.55
C ILE A 300 10.98 -4.07 -41.77
N GLY A 301 11.57 -4.47 -40.63
CA GLY A 301 12.45 -3.61 -39.84
C GLY A 301 13.74 -3.22 -40.58
N GLN A 302 14.36 -4.16 -41.30
CA GLN A 302 15.58 -3.90 -42.08
C GLN A 302 15.32 -2.92 -43.24
N ALA A 303 14.20 -3.08 -43.96
CA ALA A 303 13.81 -2.18 -45.04
C ALA A 303 13.50 -0.75 -44.54
N ALA A 304 12.84 -0.62 -43.38
CA ALA A 304 12.53 0.69 -42.78
C ALA A 304 13.80 1.39 -42.27
N SER A 305 14.71 0.66 -41.64
CA SER A 305 15.97 1.21 -41.09
C SER A 305 16.89 1.74 -42.19
N SER A 306 16.98 1.02 -43.32
CA SER A 306 17.85 1.39 -44.45
C SER A 306 17.48 2.73 -45.11
N LYS A 307 16.22 3.18 -44.99
CA LYS A 307 15.74 4.47 -45.54
C LYS A 307 16.24 5.70 -44.77
N ILE A 308 16.75 5.49 -43.56
CA ILE A 308 17.13 6.54 -42.62
C ILE A 308 18.66 6.73 -42.62
N THR A 309 19.41 5.70 -42.97
CA THR A 309 20.88 5.70 -42.99
C THR A 309 21.42 6.78 -43.94
N GLY A 310 22.23 7.70 -43.40
CA GLY A 310 22.89 8.77 -44.17
C GLY A 310 22.13 10.10 -44.24
N LYS A 311 20.96 10.24 -43.60
CA LYS A 311 20.18 11.49 -43.57
C LYS A 311 20.39 12.31 -42.30
N LYS A 312 20.24 13.65 -42.38
CA LYS A 312 20.30 14.54 -41.21
C LYS A 312 19.02 14.46 -40.39
N PHE A 313 19.10 14.70 -39.08
CA PHE A 313 18.00 14.51 -38.14
C PHE A 313 16.70 15.24 -38.51
N THR A 314 16.80 16.47 -39.04
CA THR A 314 15.64 17.29 -39.45
C THR A 314 14.96 16.79 -40.73
N GLU A 315 15.59 15.88 -41.47
CA GLU A 315 15.10 15.34 -42.75
C GLU A 315 14.50 13.93 -42.59
N ILE A 316 14.58 13.35 -41.38
CA ILE A 316 14.05 12.03 -41.08
C ILE A 316 12.55 12.17 -40.79
N THR A 317 11.72 11.67 -41.70
CA THR A 317 10.27 11.55 -41.50
C THR A 317 9.91 10.07 -41.41
N LEU A 318 9.37 9.64 -40.27
CA LEU A 318 9.00 8.24 -40.03
C LEU A 318 7.52 8.02 -40.35
N HIS A 319 7.24 7.12 -41.30
CA HIS A 319 5.85 6.81 -41.67
C HIS A 319 5.31 5.63 -40.84
N ARG A 320 4.08 5.79 -40.32
CA ARG A 320 3.41 4.76 -39.48
C ARG A 320 3.11 3.45 -40.21
N SER A 321 3.20 3.42 -41.54
CA SER A 321 3.02 2.22 -42.36
C SER A 321 4.29 1.36 -42.48
N ASP A 322 5.47 1.92 -42.17
CA ASP A 322 6.77 1.22 -42.23
C ASP A 322 7.04 0.41 -40.94
N LYS A 323 6.02 -0.28 -40.42
CA LYS A 323 6.11 -1.16 -39.25
C LYS A 323 5.27 -2.41 -39.48
N VAL A 324 5.56 -3.48 -38.76
CA VAL A 324 4.76 -4.71 -38.81
C VAL A 324 3.30 -4.43 -38.45
N LYS A 325 2.39 -5.04 -39.21
CA LYS A 325 0.97 -5.09 -38.88
C LYS A 325 0.77 -6.28 -37.96
N THR A 326 0.64 -5.97 -36.69
CA THR A 326 0.50 -6.92 -35.60
C THR A 326 -0.96 -7.34 -35.45
N MET A 327 -1.19 -8.46 -34.76
CA MET A 327 -2.55 -8.87 -34.40
C MET A 327 -3.32 -7.79 -33.59
N GLY A 328 -2.63 -6.78 -33.04
CA GLY A 328 -3.22 -5.65 -32.32
C GLY A 328 -3.53 -4.42 -33.18
N ASP A 329 -3.14 -4.39 -34.47
CA ASP A 329 -3.47 -3.27 -35.38
C ASP A 329 -4.91 -3.37 -35.95
N HIS A 330 -5.61 -4.49 -35.69
CA HIS A 330 -7.04 -4.64 -35.94
C HIS A 330 -7.77 -4.75 -34.59
N SER A 331 -8.43 -3.67 -34.17
CA SER A 331 -9.04 -3.53 -32.85
C SER A 331 -10.43 -4.18 -32.72
N SER A 332 -10.91 -4.91 -33.73
CA SER A 332 -12.20 -5.58 -33.62
C SER A 332 -12.49 -6.63 -34.71
N ILE A 333 -13.02 -7.79 -34.32
CA ILE A 333 -13.59 -8.79 -35.25
C ILE A 333 -15.08 -8.95 -34.92
N SER A 334 -15.92 -9.00 -35.95
CA SER A 334 -17.38 -9.07 -35.80
C SER A 334 -17.83 -10.53 -35.65
N VAL A 335 -18.34 -10.92 -34.48
CA VAL A 335 -18.90 -12.26 -34.24
C VAL A 335 -20.41 -12.12 -34.10
N ARG A 336 -21.16 -12.68 -35.06
CA ARG A 336 -22.64 -12.51 -35.18
C ARG A 336 -23.10 -11.05 -35.23
N GLY A 337 -22.25 -10.16 -35.76
CA GLY A 337 -22.57 -8.74 -35.97
C GLY A 337 -22.14 -7.78 -34.85
N GLN A 338 -21.33 -8.22 -33.87
CA GLN A 338 -20.73 -7.32 -32.88
C GLN A 338 -19.21 -7.52 -32.72
N HIS A 339 -18.52 -6.39 -32.48
CA HIS A 339 -17.06 -6.23 -32.53
C HIS A 339 -16.38 -6.46 -31.15
N THR A 340 -15.28 -7.25 -31.07
CA THR A 340 -14.58 -7.57 -29.80
C THR A 340 -13.04 -7.73 -29.96
N GLU A 341 -12.25 -7.41 -28.91
CA GLU A 341 -10.76 -7.37 -28.86
C GLU A 341 -10.14 -8.57 -28.08
N MET A 342 -8.91 -9.01 -28.41
CA MET A 342 -8.40 -10.38 -28.20
C MET A 342 -7.08 -10.57 -27.39
N LYS A 343 -6.91 -11.66 -26.59
CA LYS A 343 -5.68 -12.03 -25.81
C LYS A 343 -5.36 -13.55 -25.65
N PRO A 344 -4.07 -13.95 -25.46
CA PRO A 344 -3.53 -15.29 -25.78
C PRO A 344 -3.43 -16.35 -24.65
N THR A 345 -3.67 -16.03 -23.38
CA THR A 345 -3.49 -17.00 -22.26
C THR A 345 -4.59 -18.09 -22.18
N LEU A 346 -5.58 -18.08 -23.07
CA LEU A 346 -6.72 -19.02 -23.03
C LEU A 346 -6.54 -20.31 -23.80
N PHE A 347 -5.42 -20.48 -24.51
CA PHE A 347 -5.19 -21.70 -25.27
C PHE A 347 -4.86 -22.91 -24.37
N PHE A 348 -4.12 -22.69 -23.28
CA PHE A 348 -3.64 -23.77 -22.42
C PHE A 348 -4.75 -24.42 -21.55
N ASN A 349 -5.80 -23.68 -21.23
CA ASN A 349 -6.89 -24.15 -20.35
C ASN A 349 -8.07 -24.82 -21.10
N ARG A 350 -8.02 -24.92 -22.44
CA ARG A 350 -9.06 -25.62 -23.23
C ARG A 350 -8.77 -27.10 -23.48
N ILE A 351 -7.49 -27.50 -23.52
CA ILE A 351 -7.11 -28.92 -23.70
C ILE A 351 -7.54 -29.77 -22.49
N THR A 352 -7.48 -29.19 -21.28
CA THR A 352 -7.78 -29.89 -20.03
C THR A 352 -9.28 -30.05 -19.73
N CYS A 353 -10.16 -29.22 -20.31
CA CYS A 353 -11.62 -29.37 -20.17
C CYS A 353 -12.24 -30.34 -21.20
N VAL A 354 -11.60 -30.56 -22.36
CA VAL A 354 -12.04 -31.55 -23.36
C VAL A 354 -11.74 -33.00 -22.93
N LEU A 355 -10.80 -33.20 -22.00
CA LEU A 355 -10.45 -34.53 -21.46
C LEU A 355 -11.33 -34.98 -20.27
N LYS A 356 -12.27 -34.15 -19.79
CA LYS A 356 -13.14 -34.49 -18.64
C LYS A 356 -14.63 -34.64 -18.96
N THR A 357 -15.05 -34.46 -20.19
CA THR A 357 -16.43 -34.75 -20.65
C THR A 357 -16.55 -36.09 -21.41
N SER A 358 -15.51 -36.93 -21.36
CA SER A 358 -15.58 -38.34 -21.81
C SER A 358 -15.45 -39.27 -20.60
N SER A 359 -16.51 -39.34 -19.78
CA SER A 359 -16.78 -40.41 -18.80
C SER A 359 -18.26 -40.39 -18.45
#